data_AF-A0A7K4IMC5-F1
#
_entry.id   AF-A0A7K4IMC5-F1
#
_cell.length_a   1.000
_cell.length_b   1.000
_cell.length_c   1.000
_cell.angle_alpha   90.00
_cell.angle_beta   90.00
_cell.angle_gamma   90.00
#
_symmetry.space_group_name_H-M   'P 1'
#
loop_
_entity.id
_entity.type
_entity.pdbx_description
1 polymer ?
#
loop_
_entity_poly.entity_id
_entity_poly.type
_entity_poly.pdbx_seq_one_letter_code
_entity_poly.pdbx_strand_id
1 'polypeptide(L)' 'MVGHGLYGVDLKEVNGDYVVVEVNDNPSIYAGQEDLRDWDLYRKIIAYLVD' A
#
# COMPACT_ATOMS: atom_id res chain seq x y z
N MET A 1 -5.01 -1.36 -18.39
CA MET A 1 -5.55 -0.42 -17.38
C MET A 1 -5.26 -1.03 -16.03
N VAL A 2 -4.80 -0.25 -15.06
CA VAL A 2 -4.63 -0.74 -13.68
C VAL A 2 -6.03 -0.80 -13.06
N GLY A 3 -6.40 -1.95 -12.51
CA GLY A 3 -7.69 -2.11 -11.82
C GLY A 3 -7.72 -1.34 -10.50
N HIS A 4 -8.91 -1.11 -9.97
CA HIS A 4 -9.03 -0.63 -8.59
C HIS A 4 -8.81 -1.81 -7.64
N GLY A 5 -7.99 -1.61 -6.61
CA GLY A 5 -7.63 -2.65 -5.67
C GLY A 5 -6.60 -2.19 -4.65
N LEU A 6 -6.21 -3.10 -3.77
CA LEU A 6 -5.14 -2.87 -2.80
C LEU A 6 -3.81 -3.27 -3.43
N TYR A 7 -2.87 -2.32 -3.53
CA TYR A 7 -1.54 -2.56 -4.10
C TYR A 7 -0.46 -2.06 -3.16
N GLY A 8 0.62 -2.85 -3.02
CA GLY A 8 1.87 -2.40 -2.42
C GLY A 8 2.76 -1.80 -3.49
N VAL A 9 3.43 -0.68 -3.18
CA VAL A 9 4.37 -0.02 -4.10
C VAL A 9 5.67 0.24 -3.37
N ASP A 10 6.75 -0.36 -3.86
CA ASP A 10 8.09 -0.14 -3.33
C ASP A 10 8.79 0.96 -4.10
N LEU A 11 9.23 1.99 -3.37
CA LEU A 11 9.91 3.15 -3.93
C LEU A 11 11.40 3.13 -3.55
N LYS A 12 12.24 3.53 -4.50
CA LYS A 12 13.65 3.82 -4.26
C LYS A 12 13.94 5.29 -4.53
N GLU A 13 14.53 5.97 -3.56
CA GLU A 13 15.09 7.30 -3.75
C GLU A 13 16.49 7.20 -4.37
N VAL A 14 16.71 7.90 -5.48
CA VAL A 14 17.99 8.00 -6.18
C VAL A 14 18.20 9.45 -6.59
N ASN A 15 19.25 10.09 -6.05
CA ASN A 15 19.60 11.49 -6.35
C ASN A 15 18.46 12.51 -6.11
N GLY A 16 17.58 12.24 -5.14
CA GLY A 16 16.42 13.08 -4.83
C GLY A 16 15.17 12.79 -5.66
N ASP A 17 15.25 11.88 -6.63
CA ASP A 17 14.10 11.39 -7.39
C ASP A 17 13.60 10.05 -6.83
N TYR A 18 12.29 9.81 -6.88
CA TYR A 18 11.68 8.54 -6.47
C TYR A 18 11.29 7.71 -7.70
N VAL A 19 11.73 6.45 -7.73
CA VAL A 19 11.34 5.48 -8.77
C VAL A 19 10.58 4.30 -8.16
N VAL A 20 9.57 3.82 -8.88
CA VAL A 20 8.88 2.57 -8.52
C VAL A 20 9.75 1.40 -8.93
N VAL A 21 10.04 0.52 -7.97
CA VAL A 21 10.85 -0.68 -8.20
C VAL A 21 9.96 -1.90 -8.36
N GLU A 22 8.86 -1.95 -7.60
CA GLU A 22 7.95 -3.09 -7.57
C GLU A 22 6.51 -2.64 -7.27
N VAL A 23 5.55 -3.35 -7.86
CA VAL A 23 4.12 -3.22 -7.58
C VAL A 23 3.57 -4.61 -7.31
N ASN A 24 3.01 -4.80 -6.11
CA ASN A 24 2.45 -6.07 -5.64
C ASN A 24 0.94 -5.97 -5.50
N ASP A 25 0.20 -6.89 -6.12
CA ASP A 25 -1.25 -7.00 -6.08
C ASP A 25 -1.79 -7.66 -4.80
N ASN A 26 -0.93 -8.36 -4.06
CA ASN A 26 -1.21 -8.92 -2.74
C ASN A 26 -0.19 -8.42 -1.71
N PRO A 27 -0.26 -7.14 -1.30
CA PRO A 27 0.68 -6.59 -0.34
C PRO A 27 0.49 -7.20 1.05
N SER A 28 1.60 -7.30 1.79
CA SER A 28 1.55 -7.63 3.22
C SER A 28 1.36 -6.36 4.05
N ILE A 29 0.56 -6.46 5.11
CA ILE A 29 0.42 -5.43 6.13
C ILE A 29 1.00 -6.02 7.41
N TYR A 30 2.05 -5.41 7.96
CA TYR A 30 2.75 -5.91 9.13
C TYR A 30 2.32 -5.13 10.38
N ALA A 31 2.00 -5.88 11.44
CA ALA A 31 1.61 -5.31 12.72
C ALA A 31 2.76 -4.49 13.33
N GLY A 32 2.44 -3.27 13.77
CA GLY A 32 3.41 -2.31 14.30
C GLY A 32 4.17 -1.51 13.24
N GLN A 33 3.86 -1.69 11.96
CA GLN A 33 4.54 -1.03 10.85
C GLN A 33 3.58 -0.15 10.05
N GLU A 34 2.86 -0.71 9.06
CA GLU A 34 1.90 0.06 8.27
C GLU A 34 0.71 0.51 9.12
N ASP A 35 0.19 -0.39 9.95
CA ASP A 35 -0.98 -0.13 10.81
C ASP A 35 -0.69 0.76 12.03
N LEU A 36 0.59 0.91 12.41
CA LEU A 36 0.99 1.89 13.41
C LEU A 36 0.99 3.31 12.84
N ARG A 37 1.27 3.46 11.54
CA ARG A 37 1.36 4.77 10.86
C ARG A 37 0.00 5.23 10.34
N ASP A 38 -0.87 4.30 9.98
CA ASP A 38 -2.22 4.59 9.49
C ASP A 38 -3.28 3.88 10.35
N TRP A 39 -3.81 4.61 11.35
CA TRP A 39 -4.70 4.07 12.38
C TRP A 39 -6.06 3.57 11.85
N ASP A 40 -6.49 4.00 10.66
CA ASP A 40 -7.73 3.56 10.02
C ASP A 40 -7.52 2.69 8.78
N LEU A 41 -6.29 2.17 8.58
CA LEU A 41 -5.92 1.30 7.45
C LEU A 41 -6.91 0.14 7.26
N TYR A 42 -7.14 -0.65 8.31
CA TYR A 42 -8.07 -1.79 8.24
C TYR A 42 -9.51 -1.36 7.95
N ARG A 43 -9.93 -0.20 8.48
CA ARG A 43 -11.27 0.35 8.21
C ARG A 43 -11.44 0.68 6.73
N LYS A 44 -10.43 1.30 6.11
CA LYS A 44 -10.42 1.63 4.67
C LYS A 44 -10.49 0.37 3.80
N ILE A 45 -9.70 -0.64 4.14
CA ILE A 45 -9.68 -1.93 3.42
C ILE A 45 -11.05 -2.62 3.52
N ILE A 46 -11.60 -2.71 4.72
CA ILE A 46 -12.92 -3.33 4.93
C ILE A 46 -13.99 -2.54 4.17
N ALA A 47 -14.00 -1.20 4.28
CA ALA A 47 -14.96 -0.36 3.57
C ALA A 47 -14.92 -0.58 2.04
N TYR A 48 -13.72 -0.70 1.46
CA TYR A 48 -13.56 -1.00 0.04
C TYR A 48 -14.08 -2.38 -0.37
N LEU A 49 -13.99 -3.38 0.50
CA LEU A 49 -14.41 -4.76 0.19
C LEU A 49 -15.91 -5.01 0.40
N VAL A 50 -16.60 -4.14 1.14
CA VAL A 50 -18.02 -4.29 1.45
C VAL A 50 -18.94 -3.40 0.61
N ASP A 51 -18.37 -2.49 -0.17
CA ASP A 51 -19.06 -1.75 -1.26
C ASP A 51 -19.09 -2.58 -2.56
#